data_AF-A0A965RKE1-F1
#
_entry.id   AF-A0A965RKE1-F1
#
_cell.length_a   1.000
_cell.length_b   1.000
_cell.length_c   1.000
_cell.angle_alpha   90.00
_cell.angle_beta   90.00
_cell.angle_gamma   90.00
#
_symmetry.space_group_name_H-M   'P 1'
#
loop_
_entity.id
_entity.type
_entity.pdbx_description
1 polymer ?
#
loop_
_entity_poly.entity_id
_entity_poly.type
_entity_poly.pdbx_seq_one_letter_code
_entity_poly.pdbx_strand_id
1 'polypeptide(L)'
;MAFCPRAGKTGVAQIDAKNFPPLAAGSMKKILLATVLFFSGAAWADDYVQPTLPNIVKALVRYGAIDPAEDPLLDDYARAAECEIVQYFYRNDFKFEEVRDAIRKNMDDAIATFPQAFYISGPVYLDRYDFRAGIFRLSDRAPIRNTNTFFFAKADVNLCPNLTNNRTDQPEGFAALPKAYRAVTDRPITIEGLYMSPEQSKLLFELMTLQGNTDKKIYVKFLMTLMHADKISLYARSPIPSDYLMEVKLDAVEFYQDAKLTRLISKIVP
;
A
#
# COMPACT_ATOMS: atom_id res chain seq x y z
N MET A 1 -42.47 0.68 -37.14
CA MET A 1 -42.81 1.33 -35.85
C MET A 1 -42.05 0.61 -34.75
N ALA A 2 -41.02 1.25 -34.19
CA ALA A 2 -40.28 0.73 -33.04
C ALA A 2 -40.02 1.88 -32.07
N PHE A 3 -40.48 1.71 -30.83
CA PHE A 3 -40.49 2.70 -29.76
C PHE A 3 -39.10 2.82 -29.10
N CYS A 4 -38.56 4.03 -29.01
CA CYS A 4 -37.47 4.39 -28.10
C CYS A 4 -38.03 4.84 -26.74
N PRO A 5 -37.53 4.36 -25.60
CA PRO A 5 -37.88 4.93 -24.30
C PRO A 5 -37.05 6.19 -24.00
N ARG A 6 -37.74 7.19 -23.44
CA ARG A 6 -37.22 8.51 -23.03
C ARG A 6 -36.30 8.39 -21.81
N ALA A 7 -35.22 9.17 -21.82
CA ALA A 7 -34.35 9.44 -20.68
C ALA A 7 -35.11 10.18 -19.56
N GLY A 8 -35.07 9.62 -18.36
CA GLY A 8 -35.51 10.26 -17.12
C GLY A 8 -34.47 11.27 -16.64
N LYS A 9 -34.93 12.47 -16.27
CA LYS A 9 -34.11 13.51 -15.63
C LYS A 9 -33.84 13.10 -14.19
N THR A 10 -32.59 12.80 -13.85
CA THR A 10 -32.13 12.72 -12.46
C THR A 10 -31.74 14.11 -11.99
N GLY A 11 -32.39 14.57 -10.92
CA GLY A 11 -32.09 15.83 -10.25
C GLY A 11 -30.72 15.77 -9.58
N VAL A 12 -29.93 16.82 -9.78
CA VAL A 12 -28.67 17.06 -9.07
C VAL A 12 -29.03 17.51 -7.66
N ALA A 13 -28.72 16.70 -6.65
CA ALA A 13 -28.79 17.13 -5.26
C ALA A 13 -27.66 18.12 -4.99
N GLN A 14 -28.01 19.37 -4.68
CA GLN A 14 -27.09 20.33 -4.08
C GLN A 14 -26.76 19.86 -2.66
N ILE A 15 -25.50 19.50 -2.43
CA ILE A 15 -24.97 19.30 -1.08
C ILE A 15 -24.55 20.68 -0.57
N ASP A 16 -25.36 21.22 0.34
CA ASP A 16 -25.15 22.53 0.96
C ASP A 16 -24.16 22.37 2.12
N ALA A 17 -22.97 22.98 2.02
CA ALA A 17 -21.85 22.84 2.97
C ALA A 17 -22.07 23.56 4.33
N LYS A 18 -23.32 23.84 4.71
CA LYS A 18 -23.69 24.61 5.91
C LYS A 18 -24.19 23.77 7.10
N ASN A 19 -24.25 22.45 6.96
CA ASN A 19 -24.79 21.55 8.00
C ASN A 19 -23.72 20.71 8.71
N PHE A 20 -22.69 21.36 9.25
CA PHE A 20 -21.87 20.73 10.30
C PHE A 20 -22.45 21.11 11.68
N PRO A 21 -22.78 20.13 12.54
CA PRO A 21 -23.26 20.42 13.89
C PRO A 21 -22.15 21.07 14.73
N PRO A 22 -22.46 22.09 15.55
CA PRO A 22 -21.48 22.66 16.47
C PRO A 22 -21.09 21.63 17.54
N LEU A 23 -19.77 21.47 17.74
CA LEU A 23 -19.22 20.67 18.84
C LEU A 23 -19.69 21.25 20.17
N ALA A 24 -20.46 20.46 20.91
CA ALA A 24 -20.98 20.81 22.21
C ALA A 24 -19.83 20.98 23.23
N ALA A 25 -19.71 22.20 23.76
CA ALA A 25 -18.89 22.49 24.92
C ALA A 25 -19.60 21.95 26.18
N GLY A 26 -19.04 20.92 26.82
CA GLY A 26 -19.66 20.29 27.98
C GLY A 26 -18.66 19.65 28.95
N SER A 27 -18.43 20.36 30.06
CA SER A 27 -18.17 19.81 31.40
C SER A 27 -16.87 19.04 31.66
N MET A 28 -15.83 19.79 32.10
CA MET A 28 -14.67 19.23 32.79
C MET A 28 -15.05 18.75 34.20
N LYS A 29 -15.12 17.43 34.40
CA LYS A 29 -14.96 16.82 35.72
C LYS A 29 -13.48 16.57 35.98
N LYS A 30 -12.97 17.19 37.05
CA LYS A 30 -11.62 16.99 37.61
C LYS A 30 -11.45 15.53 38.01
N ILE A 31 -10.62 14.79 37.28
CA ILE A 31 -10.15 13.45 37.65
C ILE A 31 -8.70 13.60 38.12
N LEU A 32 -8.44 13.02 39.30
CA LEU A 32 -7.16 13.00 39.99
C LEU A 32 -6.03 12.47 39.08
N LEU A 33 -4.94 13.23 39.04
CA LEU A 33 -3.68 12.87 38.41
C LEU A 33 -2.96 11.81 39.26
N ALA A 34 -3.04 10.55 38.87
CA ALA A 34 -2.10 9.52 39.31
C ALA A 34 -0.99 9.42 38.25
N THR A 35 0.10 10.14 38.47
CA THR A 35 1.27 10.16 37.58
C THR A 35 2.02 8.85 37.71
N VAL A 36 1.59 7.83 36.98
CA VAL A 36 2.43 6.66 36.70
C VAL A 36 3.28 7.01 35.49
N LEU A 37 4.57 7.30 35.73
CA LEU A 37 5.58 7.43 34.69
C LEU A 37 5.87 6.04 34.11
N PHE A 38 4.97 5.54 33.27
CA PHE A 38 5.36 4.59 32.24
C PHE A 38 6.11 5.41 31.20
N PHE A 39 7.44 5.24 31.16
CA PHE A 39 8.19 5.46 29.94
C PHE A 39 7.74 4.41 28.94
N SER A 40 6.56 4.63 28.36
CA SER A 40 6.21 4.12 27.05
C SER A 40 7.22 4.79 26.14
N GLY A 41 8.39 4.17 25.94
CA GLY A 41 9.06 4.34 24.67
C GLY A 41 7.96 4.07 23.66
N ALA A 42 7.51 5.10 22.96
CA ALA A 42 6.67 4.93 21.80
C ALA A 42 7.53 4.06 20.88
N ALA A 43 7.37 2.75 21.01
CA ALA A 43 7.55 1.86 19.90
C ALA A 43 6.52 2.41 18.92
N TRP A 44 7.01 3.28 18.03
CA TRP A 44 6.41 3.51 16.74
C TRP A 44 6.34 2.10 16.15
N ALA A 45 5.27 1.38 16.50
CA ALA A 45 4.83 0.26 15.71
C ALA A 45 4.42 0.95 14.42
N ASP A 46 5.40 1.12 13.53
CA ASP A 46 5.14 1.59 12.18
C ASP A 46 4.10 0.61 11.64
N ASP A 47 2.86 1.09 11.55
CA ASP A 47 1.77 0.29 11.01
C ASP A 47 2.10 0.05 9.54
N TYR A 48 2.69 -1.11 9.26
CA TYR A 48 3.00 -1.52 7.90
C TYR A 48 1.71 -1.51 7.08
N VAL A 49 1.69 -0.77 5.98
CA VAL A 49 0.54 -0.69 5.08
C VAL A 49 0.72 -1.57 3.85
N GLN A 50 -0.36 -1.91 3.15
CA GLN A 50 -0.22 -2.56 1.84
C GLN A 50 0.32 -1.55 0.81
N PRO A 51 1.18 -1.97 -0.13
CA PRO A 51 1.71 -1.11 -1.18
C PRO A 51 0.68 -0.89 -2.29
N THR A 52 -0.45 -0.27 -1.97
CA THR A 52 -1.41 0.22 -2.96
C THR A 52 -0.84 1.46 -3.66
N LEU A 53 -1.28 1.76 -4.90
CA LEU A 53 -0.80 2.98 -5.57
C LEU A 53 -0.98 4.26 -4.72
N PRO A 54 -2.14 4.52 -4.08
CA PRO A 54 -2.30 5.65 -3.17
C PRO A 54 -1.23 5.72 -2.06
N ASN A 55 -0.90 4.59 -1.44
CA ASN A 55 0.10 4.54 -0.38
C ASN A 55 1.52 4.75 -0.92
N ILE A 56 1.82 4.20 -2.11
CA ILE A 56 3.11 4.37 -2.77
C ILE A 56 3.34 5.83 -3.15
N VAL A 57 2.40 6.49 -3.82
CA VAL A 57 2.60 7.90 -4.24
C VAL A 57 2.71 8.84 -3.04
N LYS A 58 1.99 8.56 -1.94
CA LYS A 58 2.18 9.27 -0.66
C LYS A 58 3.59 9.07 -0.11
N ALA A 59 4.10 7.84 -0.10
CA ALA A 59 5.47 7.59 0.31
C ALA A 59 6.48 8.31 -0.61
N LEU A 60 6.26 8.32 -1.93
CA LEU A 60 7.14 9.03 -2.85
C LEU A 60 7.19 10.54 -2.60
N VAL A 61 6.06 11.17 -2.25
CA VAL A 61 6.05 12.58 -1.81
C VAL A 61 6.88 12.74 -0.53
N ARG A 62 6.70 11.85 0.45
CA ARG A 62 7.46 11.87 1.71
C ARG A 62 8.98 11.77 1.50
N TYR A 63 9.43 10.99 0.52
CA TYR A 63 10.83 10.83 0.17
C TYR A 63 11.34 11.89 -0.84
N GLY A 64 10.50 12.88 -1.20
CA GLY A 64 10.86 13.93 -2.17
C GLY A 64 11.03 13.42 -3.60
N ALA A 65 10.57 12.21 -3.89
CA ALA A 65 10.62 11.62 -5.22
C ALA A 65 9.60 12.25 -6.17
N ILE A 66 8.46 12.71 -5.63
CA ILE A 66 7.46 13.51 -6.34
C ILE A 66 7.55 14.95 -5.84
N ASP A 67 7.75 15.88 -6.77
CA ASP A 67 7.81 17.32 -6.48
C ASP A 67 6.40 17.95 -6.63
N PRO A 68 5.76 18.41 -5.54
CA PRO A 68 4.41 18.98 -5.61
C PRO A 68 4.35 20.34 -6.32
N ALA A 69 5.50 20.95 -6.62
CA ALA A 69 5.58 22.15 -7.45
C ALA A 69 5.48 21.85 -8.96
N GLU A 70 5.63 20.59 -9.37
CA GLU A 70 5.47 20.17 -10.77
C GLU A 70 4.03 19.73 -11.04
N ASP A 71 3.19 20.63 -11.59
CA ASP A 71 1.76 20.39 -11.80
C ASP A 71 1.40 19.04 -12.45
N PRO A 72 2.10 18.54 -13.48
CA PRO A 72 1.76 17.24 -14.05
C PRO A 72 1.97 16.07 -13.08
N LEU A 73 2.98 16.15 -12.20
CA LEU A 73 3.20 15.16 -11.15
C LEU A 73 2.17 15.28 -10.03
N LEU A 74 1.80 16.51 -9.65
CA LEU A 74 0.74 16.77 -8.67
C LEU A 74 -0.61 16.24 -9.17
N ASP A 75 -0.94 16.44 -10.44
CA ASP A 75 -2.18 15.97 -11.04
C ASP A 75 -2.25 14.44 -11.06
N ASP A 76 -1.16 13.76 -11.44
CA ASP A 76 -1.11 12.30 -11.41
C ASP A 76 -1.11 11.74 -9.97
N TYR A 77 -0.45 12.41 -9.02
CA TYR A 77 -0.61 12.11 -7.60
C TYR A 77 -2.08 12.24 -7.18
N ALA A 78 -2.74 13.33 -7.53
CA ALA A 78 -4.12 13.59 -7.16
C ALA A 78 -5.06 12.52 -7.74
N ARG A 79 -4.81 12.07 -8.96
CA ARG A 79 -5.55 10.96 -9.58
C ARG A 79 -5.34 9.63 -8.86
N ALA A 80 -4.12 9.39 -8.36
CA ALA A 80 -3.78 8.17 -7.65
C ALA A 80 -4.30 8.15 -6.21
N ALA A 81 -4.22 9.26 -5.49
CA ALA A 81 -4.50 9.35 -4.05
C ALA A 81 -5.88 9.96 -3.72
N GLU A 82 -6.38 10.87 -4.56
CA GLU A 82 -7.53 11.75 -4.30
C GLU A 82 -8.56 11.71 -5.45
N CYS A 83 -8.75 10.53 -6.06
CA CYS A 83 -9.51 10.38 -7.31
C CYS A 83 -10.95 10.96 -7.25
N GLU A 84 -11.66 10.87 -6.12
CA GLU A 84 -13.02 11.40 -5.99
C GLU A 84 -13.08 12.93 -6.21
N ILE A 85 -12.13 13.66 -5.62
CA ILE A 85 -12.03 15.13 -5.75
C ILE A 85 -11.66 15.48 -7.20
N VAL A 86 -10.68 14.77 -7.77
CA VAL A 86 -10.27 14.99 -9.16
C VAL A 86 -11.45 14.77 -10.11
N GLN A 87 -12.18 13.67 -9.99
CA GLN A 87 -13.35 13.40 -10.84
C GLN A 87 -14.40 14.50 -10.80
N TYR A 88 -14.59 15.14 -9.65
CA TYR A 88 -15.59 16.18 -9.49
C TYR A 88 -15.15 17.51 -10.11
N PHE A 89 -13.88 17.91 -9.95
CA PHE A 89 -13.42 19.26 -10.31
C PHE A 89 -12.57 19.34 -11.59
N TYR A 90 -12.05 18.23 -12.12
CA TYR A 90 -11.10 18.22 -13.25
C TYR A 90 -11.59 18.92 -14.53
N ARG A 91 -12.92 19.05 -14.73
CA ARG A 91 -13.50 19.73 -15.90
C ARG A 91 -13.59 21.24 -15.77
N ASN A 92 -13.27 21.79 -14.59
CA ASN A 92 -13.32 23.22 -14.31
C ASN A 92 -11.93 23.70 -13.90
N ASP A 93 -11.18 24.22 -14.86
CA ASP A 93 -9.78 24.60 -14.68
C ASP A 93 -9.56 25.57 -13.50
N PHE A 94 -10.44 26.54 -13.31
CA PHE A 94 -10.35 27.49 -12.20
C PHE A 94 -10.55 26.82 -10.83
N LYS A 95 -11.51 25.89 -10.74
CA LYS A 95 -11.72 25.12 -9.51
C LYS A 95 -10.65 24.06 -9.30
N PHE A 96 -10.11 23.51 -10.37
CA PHE A 96 -9.04 22.53 -10.28
C PHE A 96 -7.74 23.17 -9.78
N GLU A 97 -7.48 24.44 -10.11
CA GLU A 97 -6.36 25.18 -9.51
C GLU A 97 -6.53 25.35 -7.99
N GLU A 98 -7.73 25.71 -7.51
CA GLU A 98 -8.03 25.73 -6.06
C GLU A 98 -7.81 24.35 -5.41
N VAL A 99 -8.13 23.27 -6.13
CA VAL A 99 -7.87 21.88 -5.68
C VAL A 99 -6.38 21.60 -5.59
N ARG A 100 -5.56 22.02 -6.58
CA ARG A 100 -4.10 21.85 -6.53
C ARG A 100 -3.50 22.51 -5.29
N ASP A 101 -3.89 23.76 -5.01
CA ASP A 101 -3.43 24.47 -3.81
C ASP A 101 -3.83 23.76 -2.52
N ALA A 102 -5.06 23.26 -2.45
CA ALA A 102 -5.52 22.48 -1.31
C ALA A 102 -4.75 21.16 -1.14
N ILE A 103 -4.43 20.47 -2.23
CA ILE A 103 -3.65 19.23 -2.21
C ILE A 103 -2.21 19.51 -1.77
N ARG A 104 -1.53 20.53 -2.31
CA ARG A 104 -0.18 20.92 -1.88
C ARG A 104 -0.13 21.20 -0.38
N LYS A 105 -1.08 22.02 0.10
CA LYS A 105 -1.20 22.30 1.53
C LYS A 105 -1.43 21.04 2.36
N ASN A 106 -2.34 20.15 1.93
CA ASN A 106 -2.60 18.90 2.63
C ASN A 106 -1.37 17.98 2.63
N MET A 107 -0.58 17.95 1.56
CA MET A 107 0.69 17.23 1.54
C MET A 107 1.65 17.80 2.58
N ASP A 108 1.87 19.12 2.60
CA ASP A 108 2.77 19.76 3.57
C ASP A 108 2.37 19.46 5.01
N ASP A 109 1.06 19.53 5.31
CA ASP A 109 0.52 19.26 6.65
C ASP A 109 0.61 17.76 7.02
N ALA A 110 0.45 16.84 6.06
CA ALA A 110 0.35 15.40 6.30
C ALA A 110 1.62 14.59 6.00
N ILE A 111 2.67 15.20 5.42
CA ILE A 111 3.87 14.49 4.91
C ILE A 111 4.52 13.59 5.96
N ALA A 112 4.54 14.01 7.23
CA ALA A 112 5.10 13.25 8.35
C ALA A 112 4.31 11.96 8.66
N THR A 113 3.04 11.89 8.25
CA THR A 113 2.14 10.74 8.46
C THR A 113 2.07 9.81 7.27
N PHE A 114 2.63 10.20 6.12
CA PHE A 114 2.66 9.35 4.93
C PHE A 114 3.46 8.07 5.20
N PRO A 115 3.03 6.92 4.64
CA PRO A 115 3.61 5.64 4.98
C PRO A 115 5.08 5.55 4.57
N GLN A 116 5.88 4.93 5.43
CA GLN A 116 7.27 4.56 5.17
C GLN A 116 7.47 3.04 5.18
N ALA A 117 6.56 2.31 5.84
CA ALA A 117 6.65 0.88 6.06
C ALA A 117 5.52 0.16 5.31
N PHE A 118 5.88 -0.87 4.57
CA PHE A 118 5.01 -1.63 3.70
C PHE A 118 5.07 -3.12 4.00
N TYR A 119 3.96 -3.83 3.82
CA TYR A 119 3.97 -5.28 3.78
C TYR A 119 3.46 -5.85 2.47
N ILE A 120 4.14 -6.89 1.99
CA ILE A 120 3.65 -7.75 0.92
C ILE A 120 3.35 -9.10 1.52
N SER A 121 2.23 -9.70 1.12
CA SER A 121 1.88 -11.05 1.55
C SER A 121 1.45 -11.92 0.39
N GLY A 122 1.63 -13.22 0.56
CA GLY A 122 1.27 -14.21 -0.45
C GLY A 122 1.24 -15.62 0.11
N PRO A 123 0.60 -16.56 -0.59
CA PRO A 123 0.62 -17.95 -0.20
C PRO A 123 1.97 -18.60 -0.53
N VAL A 124 2.45 -19.45 0.37
CA VAL A 124 3.55 -20.40 0.11
C VAL A 124 3.13 -21.79 0.58
N TYR A 125 3.82 -22.82 0.14
CA TYR A 125 3.46 -24.21 0.41
C TYR A 125 4.60 -24.89 1.11
N LEU A 126 4.33 -25.67 2.16
CA LEU A 126 5.34 -26.49 2.82
C LEU A 126 5.49 -27.84 2.11
N ASP A 127 6.73 -28.34 2.03
CA ASP A 127 7.04 -29.65 1.44
C ASP A 127 7.12 -30.75 2.52
N ARG A 128 8.19 -31.54 2.55
CA ARG A 128 8.46 -32.54 3.59
C ARG A 128 9.36 -31.92 4.65
N TYR A 129 9.11 -32.30 5.90
CA TYR A 129 9.99 -31.95 7.00
C TYR A 129 11.30 -32.74 6.89
N ASP A 130 12.43 -32.04 7.00
CA ASP A 130 13.75 -32.66 7.04
C ASP A 130 14.18 -32.80 8.50
N PHE A 131 14.08 -34.02 9.03
CA PHE A 131 14.44 -34.33 10.42
C PHE A 131 15.92 -34.12 10.73
N ARG A 132 16.80 -34.21 9.72
CA ARG A 132 18.24 -34.02 9.93
C ARG A 132 18.57 -32.53 10.02
N ALA A 133 17.94 -31.72 9.19
CA ALA A 133 18.17 -30.27 9.15
C ALA A 133 17.26 -29.48 10.12
N GLY A 134 16.23 -30.12 10.69
CA GLY A 134 15.29 -29.46 11.60
C GLY A 134 14.45 -28.37 10.91
N ILE A 135 14.12 -28.59 9.63
CA ILE A 135 13.48 -27.58 8.78
C ILE A 135 12.25 -28.12 8.07
N PHE A 136 11.18 -27.34 8.09
CA PHE A 136 10.01 -27.56 7.26
C PHE A 136 10.18 -26.78 5.97
N ARG A 137 10.68 -27.44 4.91
CA ARG A 137 11.05 -26.77 3.65
C ARG A 137 9.85 -26.11 2.98
N LEU A 138 10.10 -24.95 2.35
CA LEU A 138 9.18 -24.40 1.37
C LEU A 138 9.25 -25.26 0.09
N SER A 139 8.10 -25.46 -0.54
CA SER A 139 7.96 -26.12 -1.82
C SER A 139 8.54 -25.27 -2.95
N ASP A 140 9.08 -25.92 -3.98
CA ASP A 140 9.58 -25.29 -5.20
C ASP A 140 8.51 -24.55 -6.02
N ARG A 141 7.24 -24.60 -5.61
CA ARG A 141 6.15 -23.79 -6.19
C ARG A 141 6.22 -22.31 -5.81
N ALA A 142 6.89 -21.99 -4.70
CA ALA A 142 7.08 -20.61 -4.25
C ALA A 142 8.51 -20.43 -3.69
N PRO A 143 9.56 -20.64 -4.51
CA PRO A 143 10.91 -20.53 -4.03
C PRO A 143 11.22 -19.05 -3.79
N ILE A 144 11.40 -18.69 -2.52
CA ILE A 144 11.99 -17.40 -2.14
C ILE A 144 13.50 -17.65 -2.09
N ARG A 145 14.13 -17.73 -3.26
CA ARG A 145 15.56 -18.03 -3.39
C ARG A 145 16.23 -16.93 -4.20
N ASN A 146 17.23 -16.28 -3.60
CA ASN A 146 17.96 -15.19 -4.21
C ASN A 146 17.04 -14.07 -4.74
N THR A 147 15.97 -13.77 -4.02
CA THR A 147 15.00 -12.73 -4.40
C THR A 147 15.39 -11.42 -3.72
N ASN A 148 15.67 -10.39 -4.50
CA ASN A 148 15.88 -9.02 -3.99
C ASN A 148 14.82 -8.04 -4.46
N THR A 149 13.92 -8.43 -5.36
CA THR A 149 12.95 -7.53 -5.99
C THR A 149 11.53 -7.99 -5.71
N PHE A 150 10.71 -7.10 -5.19
CA PHE A 150 9.31 -7.33 -4.84
C PHE A 150 8.41 -6.40 -5.65
N PHE A 151 7.32 -6.93 -6.19
CA PHE A 151 6.35 -6.13 -6.92
C PHE A 151 5.40 -5.43 -5.94
N PHE A 152 5.38 -4.10 -5.96
CA PHE A 152 4.53 -3.29 -5.08
C PHE A 152 3.16 -3.04 -5.74
N ALA A 153 3.15 -2.31 -6.86
CA ALA A 153 1.91 -2.01 -7.58
C ALA A 153 2.16 -1.76 -9.07
N LYS A 154 1.06 -1.83 -9.84
CA LYS A 154 0.98 -1.26 -11.20
C LYS A 154 0.20 0.04 -11.12
N ALA A 155 0.63 1.06 -11.85
CA ALA A 155 -0.22 2.19 -12.16
C ALA A 155 -1.23 1.74 -13.23
N ASP A 156 -2.40 1.29 -12.79
CA ASP A 156 -3.49 0.93 -13.69
C ASP A 156 -4.18 2.22 -14.16
N VAL A 157 -4.31 2.37 -15.48
CA VAL A 157 -5.00 3.50 -16.12
C VAL A 157 -6.45 3.64 -15.65
N ASN A 158 -7.03 2.58 -15.09
CA ASN A 158 -8.41 2.57 -14.59
C ASN A 158 -8.54 3.00 -13.12
N LEU A 159 -7.48 3.41 -12.43
CA LEU A 159 -7.56 3.82 -11.01
C LEU A 159 -8.46 5.04 -10.80
N CYS A 160 -8.65 5.86 -11.85
CA CYS A 160 -9.60 6.96 -11.82
C CYS A 160 -10.51 6.97 -13.08
N PRO A 161 -11.53 6.09 -13.14
CA PRO A 161 -12.17 5.65 -14.37
C PRO A 161 -13.10 6.69 -15.04
N ASN A 162 -13.53 7.74 -14.33
CA ASN A 162 -14.47 8.74 -14.87
C ASN A 162 -13.79 9.95 -15.52
N LEU A 163 -12.46 9.92 -15.65
CA LEU A 163 -11.69 10.96 -16.32
C LEU A 163 -11.54 10.67 -17.82
N THR A 164 -12.64 10.39 -18.52
CA THR A 164 -12.63 10.31 -19.98
C THR A 164 -12.87 11.71 -20.54
N ASN A 165 -11.86 12.27 -21.21
CA ASN A 165 -12.05 13.43 -22.06
C ASN A 165 -12.83 12.97 -23.30
N ASN A 166 -14.06 13.45 -23.48
CA ASN A 166 -14.90 13.16 -24.66
C ASN A 166 -14.31 13.64 -26.01
N ARG A 167 -13.03 14.03 -26.06
CA ARG A 167 -12.37 14.59 -27.25
C ARG A 167 -11.48 13.58 -27.98
N THR A 168 -11.05 12.50 -27.33
CA THR A 168 -10.26 11.42 -27.94
C THR A 168 -10.41 10.19 -27.05
N ASP A 169 -11.00 9.11 -27.55
CA ASP A 169 -11.50 7.94 -26.79
C ASP A 169 -10.42 7.06 -26.12
N GLN A 170 -9.31 7.63 -25.64
CA GLN A 170 -8.33 6.89 -24.84
C GLN A 170 -8.18 7.54 -23.47
N PRO A 171 -8.29 6.78 -22.38
CA PRO A 171 -7.91 7.26 -21.07
C PRO A 171 -6.43 7.63 -21.13
N GLU A 172 -6.13 8.92 -21.00
CA GLU A 172 -4.76 9.35 -20.76
C GLU A 172 -4.32 8.66 -19.48
N GLY A 173 -3.37 7.74 -19.57
CA GLY A 173 -2.80 7.08 -18.40
C GLY A 173 -2.14 8.11 -17.47
N PHE A 174 -1.48 7.63 -16.42
CA PHE A 174 -0.57 8.50 -15.70
C PHE A 174 0.59 8.86 -16.64
N ALA A 175 0.66 10.13 -17.04
CA ALA A 175 1.64 10.62 -18.01
C ALA A 175 2.99 10.95 -17.35
N ALA A 176 2.92 11.33 -16.07
CA ALA A 176 4.03 11.81 -15.25
C ALA A 176 4.49 10.77 -14.22
N LEU A 177 3.71 9.71 -13.95
CA LEU A 177 4.11 8.64 -13.03
C LEU A 177 4.57 7.34 -13.73
N PRO A 178 5.47 6.57 -13.10
CA PRO A 178 5.86 5.23 -13.54
C PRO A 178 4.68 4.26 -13.66
N LYS A 179 4.81 3.29 -14.58
CA LYS A 179 3.77 2.28 -14.85
C LYS A 179 3.77 1.14 -13.84
N ALA A 180 4.90 0.86 -13.21
CA ALA A 180 5.06 -0.18 -12.22
C ALA A 180 6.04 0.26 -11.13
N TYR A 181 5.81 -0.21 -9.91
CA TYR A 181 6.62 0.08 -8.74
C TYR A 181 7.14 -1.22 -8.18
N ARG A 182 8.46 -1.27 -7.95
CA ARG A 182 9.14 -2.42 -7.38
C ARG A 182 9.98 -1.97 -6.21
N ALA A 183 9.95 -2.75 -5.15
CA ALA A 183 10.89 -2.62 -4.05
C ALA A 183 12.11 -3.49 -4.30
N VAL A 184 13.29 -2.96 -4.04
CA VAL A 184 14.58 -3.63 -4.19
C VAL A 184 15.29 -3.61 -2.85
N THR A 185 15.65 -4.78 -2.34
CA THR A 185 16.46 -4.92 -1.13
C THR A 185 17.94 -4.83 -1.46
N ASP A 186 18.74 -4.33 -0.52
CA ASP A 186 20.20 -4.24 -0.64
C ASP A 186 20.87 -5.63 -0.76
N ARG A 187 20.25 -6.65 -0.17
CA ARG A 187 20.71 -8.05 -0.21
C ARG A 187 19.60 -8.97 -0.71
N PRO A 188 19.95 -9.97 -1.54
CA PRO A 188 19.00 -11.01 -1.92
C PRO A 188 18.64 -11.87 -0.71
N ILE A 189 17.38 -12.26 -0.65
CA ILE A 189 16.81 -13.06 0.42
C ILE A 189 16.62 -14.49 -0.07
N THR A 190 17.04 -15.44 0.76
CA THR A 190 16.79 -16.86 0.57
C THR A 190 16.11 -17.43 1.81
N ILE A 191 14.92 -17.98 1.65
CA ILE A 191 14.18 -18.68 2.70
C ILE A 191 13.95 -20.10 2.23
N GLU A 192 14.66 -21.03 2.84
CA GLU A 192 14.57 -22.46 2.50
C GLU A 192 13.35 -23.12 3.13
N GLY A 193 12.86 -22.60 4.25
CA GLY A 193 11.86 -23.25 5.07
C GLY A 193 11.70 -22.60 6.44
N LEU A 194 10.89 -23.24 7.27
CA LEU A 194 10.69 -22.86 8.66
C LEU A 194 11.55 -23.75 9.55
N TYR A 195 12.53 -23.17 10.22
CA TYR A 195 13.31 -23.87 11.24
C TYR A 195 12.44 -24.09 12.48
N MET A 196 12.18 -25.35 12.82
CA MET A 196 11.34 -25.73 13.96
C MET A 196 11.64 -27.16 14.38
N SER A 197 11.41 -27.49 15.66
CA SER A 197 11.64 -28.84 16.17
C SER A 197 10.70 -29.88 15.55
N PRO A 198 11.03 -31.18 15.61
CA PRO A 198 10.13 -32.24 15.16
C PRO A 198 8.75 -32.17 15.81
N GLU A 199 8.69 -31.85 17.11
CA GLU A 199 7.44 -31.72 17.88
C GLU A 199 6.61 -30.53 17.38
N GLN A 200 7.24 -29.37 17.15
CA GLN A 200 6.58 -28.19 16.60
C GLN A 200 6.06 -28.45 15.18
N SER A 201 6.85 -29.13 14.35
CA SER A 201 6.46 -29.48 12.98
C SER A 201 5.26 -30.45 12.96
N LYS A 202 5.24 -31.42 13.88
CA LYS A 202 4.13 -32.36 14.04
C LYS A 202 2.86 -31.64 14.46
N LEU A 203 2.94 -30.75 15.46
CA LEU A 203 1.81 -29.95 15.89
C LEU A 203 1.25 -29.08 14.75
N LEU A 204 2.13 -28.41 13.99
CA LEU A 204 1.72 -27.61 12.84
C LEU A 204 1.00 -28.46 11.78
N PHE A 205 1.53 -29.65 11.48
CA PHE A 205 0.95 -30.56 10.51
C PHE A 205 -0.41 -31.12 10.95
N GLU A 206 -0.56 -31.49 12.23
CA GLU A 206 -1.84 -31.93 12.80
C GLU A 206 -2.89 -30.82 12.73
N LEU A 207 -2.51 -29.58 13.09
CA LEU A 207 -3.39 -28.41 12.98
C LEU A 207 -3.83 -28.16 11.53
N MET A 208 -2.93 -28.26 10.56
CA MET A 208 -3.26 -28.15 9.14
C MET A 208 -4.25 -29.23 8.69
N THR A 209 -4.04 -30.47 9.14
CA THR A 209 -4.91 -31.61 8.82
C THR A 209 -6.31 -31.40 9.39
N LEU A 210 -6.42 -30.96 10.65
CA LEU A 210 -7.69 -30.64 11.29
C LEU A 210 -8.45 -29.49 10.60
N GLN A 211 -7.74 -28.57 9.97
CA GLN A 211 -8.31 -27.47 9.20
C GLN A 211 -8.66 -27.84 7.75
N GLY A 212 -8.41 -29.09 7.33
CA GLY A 212 -8.59 -29.52 5.94
C GLY A 212 -7.56 -28.92 4.96
N ASN A 213 -6.45 -28.38 5.46
CA ASN A 213 -5.38 -27.80 4.66
C ASN A 213 -4.42 -28.89 4.17
N THR A 214 -4.88 -29.72 3.24
CA THR A 214 -4.11 -30.86 2.70
C THR A 214 -2.92 -30.42 1.84
N ASP A 215 -2.98 -29.22 1.26
CA ASP A 215 -1.91 -28.65 0.44
C ASP A 215 -0.76 -28.06 1.26
N LYS A 216 -0.86 -28.05 2.59
CA LYS A 216 0.11 -27.41 3.50
C LYS A 216 0.38 -25.95 3.12
N LYS A 217 -0.68 -25.24 2.71
CA LYS A 217 -0.63 -23.83 2.34
C LYS A 217 -0.49 -22.98 3.59
N ILE A 218 0.51 -22.11 3.62
CA ILE A 218 0.66 -21.06 4.62
C ILE A 218 0.77 -19.71 3.92
N TYR A 219 0.84 -18.63 4.69
CA TYR A 219 0.97 -17.27 4.16
C TYR A 219 2.25 -16.65 4.68
N VAL A 220 3.01 -16.02 3.80
CA VAL A 220 4.19 -15.24 4.15
C VAL A 220 3.83 -13.76 4.09
N LYS A 221 4.42 -12.96 5.00
CA LYS A 221 4.32 -11.51 5.05
C LYS A 221 5.74 -10.94 5.15
N PHE A 222 6.17 -10.22 4.13
CA PHE A 222 7.43 -9.47 4.11
C PHE A 222 7.16 -8.07 4.64
N LEU A 223 7.84 -7.68 5.71
CA LEU A 223 7.80 -6.36 6.32
C LEU A 223 8.99 -5.56 5.82
N MET A 224 8.75 -4.45 5.14
CA MET A 224 9.78 -3.65 4.49
C MET A 224 9.62 -2.17 4.82
N THR A 225 10.73 -1.49 5.09
CA THR A 225 10.76 -0.03 5.23
C THR A 225 11.41 0.57 3.99
N LEU A 226 10.73 1.53 3.35
CA LEU A 226 11.28 2.33 2.27
C LEU A 226 12.47 3.11 2.83
N MET A 227 13.61 3.04 2.14
CA MET A 227 14.85 3.71 2.55
C MET A 227 15.19 4.87 1.63
N HIS A 228 14.97 4.66 0.31
CA HIS A 228 15.29 5.64 -0.71
C HIS A 228 14.37 5.49 -1.92
N ALA A 229 14.10 6.61 -2.57
CA ALA A 229 13.32 6.71 -3.79
C ALA A 229 13.88 7.84 -4.65
N ASP A 230 14.30 7.54 -5.90
CA ASP A 230 14.90 8.53 -6.79
C ASP A 230 13.91 9.60 -7.25
N LYS A 231 14.36 10.85 -7.42
CA LYS A 231 13.49 11.91 -7.95
C LYS A 231 12.94 11.54 -9.32
N ILE A 232 11.61 11.59 -9.46
CA ILE A 232 10.93 11.54 -10.74
C ILE A 232 11.01 12.95 -11.32
N SER A 233 11.64 13.10 -12.49
CA SER A 233 11.80 14.40 -13.15
C SER A 233 11.21 14.36 -14.55
N LEU A 234 10.30 15.29 -14.83
CA LEU A 234 9.68 15.45 -16.15
C LEU A 234 10.64 16.01 -17.20
N TYR A 235 11.72 16.67 -16.76
CA TYR A 235 12.72 17.30 -17.63
C TYR A 235 13.94 16.43 -17.88
N ALA A 236 13.95 15.18 -17.38
CA ALA A 236 15.00 14.24 -17.69
C ALA A 236 15.06 14.00 -19.20
N ARG A 237 16.27 13.95 -19.77
CA ARG A 237 16.46 13.65 -21.21
C ARG A 237 16.00 12.24 -21.59
N SER A 238 15.78 11.38 -20.60
CA SER A 238 15.31 10.01 -20.77
C SER A 238 13.83 9.92 -20.42
N PRO A 239 13.05 9.12 -21.17
CA PRO A 239 11.65 8.88 -20.83
C PRO A 239 11.55 8.29 -19.42
N ILE A 240 10.44 8.60 -18.73
CA ILE A 240 10.14 8.03 -17.41
C ILE A 240 10.19 6.50 -17.53
N PRO A 241 10.99 5.82 -16.71
CA PRO A 241 11.11 4.37 -16.79
C PRO A 241 9.76 3.71 -16.55
N SER A 242 9.49 2.61 -17.25
CA SER A 242 8.24 1.87 -17.04
C SER A 242 8.16 1.30 -15.62
N ASP A 243 9.31 0.90 -15.08
CA ASP A 243 9.48 0.29 -13.77
C ASP A 243 10.29 1.25 -12.91
N TYR A 244 9.71 1.67 -11.80
CA TYR A 244 10.36 2.53 -10.81
C TYR A 244 10.80 1.69 -9.62
N LEU A 245 12.09 1.78 -9.31
CA LEU A 245 12.76 1.00 -8.28
C LEU A 245 12.83 1.84 -7.01
N MET A 246 12.36 1.25 -5.91
CA MET A 246 12.40 1.82 -4.58
C MET A 246 13.35 0.98 -3.73
N GLU A 247 14.34 1.60 -3.09
CA GLU A 247 15.23 0.86 -2.20
C GLU A 247 14.54 0.64 -0.86
N VAL A 248 14.46 -0.61 -0.41
CA VAL A 248 13.81 -0.97 0.85
C VAL A 248 14.74 -1.79 1.72
N LYS A 249 14.57 -1.64 3.03
CA LYS A 249 15.15 -2.54 4.03
C LYS A 249 14.10 -3.60 4.37
N LEU A 250 14.48 -4.88 4.33
CA LEU A 250 13.64 -5.95 4.85
C LEU A 250 13.79 -5.99 6.38
N ASP A 251 12.73 -5.67 7.10
CA ASP A 251 12.72 -5.66 8.57
C ASP A 251 12.41 -7.03 9.16
N ALA A 252 11.46 -7.76 8.57
CA ALA A 252 11.13 -9.11 8.99
C ALA A 252 10.39 -9.91 7.90
N VAL A 253 10.36 -11.22 8.08
CA VAL A 253 9.50 -12.14 7.34
C VAL A 253 8.69 -12.95 8.34
N GLU A 254 7.37 -12.85 8.23
CA GLU A 254 6.42 -13.49 9.13
C GLU A 254 5.62 -14.56 8.38
N PHE A 255 5.42 -15.71 9.02
CA PHE A 255 4.66 -16.83 8.46
C PHE A 255 3.39 -17.05 9.25
N TYR A 256 2.28 -17.25 8.57
CA TYR A 256 0.94 -17.34 9.14
C TYR A 256 0.19 -18.58 8.66
N GLN A 257 -0.68 -19.12 9.52
CA GLN A 257 -1.53 -20.26 9.16
C GLN A 257 -2.68 -19.87 8.23
N ASP A 258 -3.14 -18.62 8.28
CA ASP A 258 -4.36 -18.16 7.63
C ASP A 258 -4.15 -16.93 6.74
N ALA A 259 -5.04 -16.77 5.76
CA ALA A 259 -4.99 -15.67 4.78
C ALA A 259 -5.21 -14.28 5.39
N LYS A 260 -5.84 -14.20 6.57
CA LYS A 260 -6.08 -12.95 7.28
C LYS A 260 -4.88 -12.53 8.13
N LEU A 261 -3.80 -13.33 8.13
CA LEU A 261 -2.56 -13.06 8.85
C LEU A 261 -2.77 -12.90 10.36
N THR A 262 -3.63 -13.75 10.94
CA THR A 262 -4.00 -13.66 12.37
C THR A 262 -3.27 -14.66 13.26
N ARG A 263 -2.83 -15.79 12.72
CA ARG A 263 -2.17 -16.87 13.47
C ARG A 263 -0.71 -17.01 13.06
N LEU A 264 0.17 -16.30 13.74
CA LEU A 264 1.61 -16.34 13.51
C LEU A 264 2.19 -17.72 13.83
N ILE A 265 2.98 -18.27 12.90
CA ILE A 265 3.74 -19.51 13.02
C ILE A 265 5.17 -19.20 13.45
N SER A 266 5.82 -18.29 12.72
CA SER A 266 7.23 -17.95 12.89
C SER A 266 7.53 -16.55 12.35
N LYS A 267 8.57 -15.93 12.89
CA LYS A 267 9.10 -14.63 12.47
C LYS A 267 10.61 -14.73 12.32
N ILE A 268 11.10 -14.34 11.15
CA ILE A 268 12.51 -14.26 10.81
C ILE A 268 12.89 -12.79 10.73
N VAL A 269 13.94 -12.38 11.43
CA VAL A 269 14.54 -11.05 11.32
C VAL A 269 15.86 -11.21 10.56
N PRO A 270 16.02 -10.61 9.37
CA PRO A 270 17.20 -10.76 8.51
C PRO A 270 18.51 -10.22 9.09
#